data_AF-A0A1C5RDV9-F1
#
_entry.id   AF-A0A1C5RDV9-F1
#
_cell.length_a   1.000
_cell.length_b   1.000
_cell.length_c   1.000
_cell.angle_alpha   90.00
_cell.angle_beta   90.00
_cell.angle_gamma   90.00
#
_symmetry.space_group_name_H-M   'P 1'
#
loop_
_entity.id
_entity.type
_entity.pdbx_description
1 polymer ?
#
loop_
_entity_poly.entity_id
_entity_poly.type
_entity_poly.pdbx_seq_one_letter_code
_entity_poly.pdbx_strand_id
1 'polypeptide(L)'
;MNISEFFRITPDNIVQCVNYIVTLKTLKSVKYLDEGYDDPDNFDLTLEYFLDEKEVNGFKTNYVDKHKLLSVQNVEELDNPYKWAEGIVLRTDDPYTELAEIVKYGSKEAYEASLPEAQDEFNIDMDYRMSKMELGL
;
A
#
# COMPACT_ATOMS: atom_id res chain seq x y z
N MET A 1 6.40 10.90 7.02
CA MET A 1 5.40 10.29 6.12
C MET A 1 5.06 8.94 6.74
N ASN A 2 3.78 8.68 6.99
CA ASN A 2 3.37 7.41 7.59
C ASN A 2 3.23 6.37 6.48
N ILE A 3 4.16 5.42 6.41
CA ILE A 3 4.17 4.45 5.31
C ILE A 3 2.93 3.55 5.32
N SER A 4 2.25 3.41 6.47
CA SER A 4 1.05 2.59 6.62
C SER A 4 -0.13 3.09 5.78
N GLU A 5 -0.08 4.32 5.28
CA GLU A 5 -1.10 4.88 4.38
C GLU A 5 -0.97 4.33 2.96
N PHE A 6 0.20 3.79 2.61
CA PHE A 6 0.52 3.27 1.27
C PHE A 6 0.39 1.75 1.17
N PHE A 7 0.27 1.05 2.30
CA PHE A 7 0.30 -0.41 2.35
C PHE A 7 -0.80 -0.98 3.24
N ARG A 8 -1.34 -2.12 2.82
CA ARG A 8 -2.07 -3.07 3.65
C ARG A 8 -1.26 -4.37 3.68
N ILE A 9 -1.26 -5.05 4.81
CA ILE A 9 -0.51 -6.29 5.01
C ILE A 9 -1.52 -7.41 5.18
N THR A 10 -1.43 -8.45 4.37
CA THR A 10 -2.31 -9.62 4.50
C THR A 10 -1.96 -10.42 5.76
N PRO A 11 -2.84 -11.32 6.23
CA PRO A 11 -2.51 -12.25 7.31
C PRO A 11 -1.29 -13.14 7.02
N ASP A 12 -0.96 -13.35 5.74
CA ASP A 12 0.20 -14.11 5.29
C ASP A 12 1.46 -13.24 5.11
N ASN A 13 1.48 -12.04 5.72
CA ASN A 13 2.58 -11.07 5.65
C ASN A 13 2.92 -10.60 4.23
N ILE A 14 1.95 -10.59 3.32
CA ILE A 14 2.13 -10.12 1.94
C ILE A 14 1.79 -8.63 1.87
N VAL A 15 2.69 -7.85 1.28
CA VAL A 15 2.49 -6.42 1.04
C VAL A 15 1.50 -6.20 -0.09
N GLN A 16 0.49 -5.36 0.17
CA GLN A 16 -0.47 -4.87 -0.82
C GLN A 16 -0.46 -3.34 -0.84
N CYS A 17 -0.34 -2.75 -2.01
CA CYS A 17 -0.29 -1.32 -2.22
C CYS A 17 -1.71 -0.76 -2.23
N VAL A 18 -1.90 0.30 -1.46
CA VAL A 18 -3.09 1.13 -1.57
C VAL A 18 -2.98 1.94 -2.87
N ASN A 19 -4.02 1.88 -3.69
CA ASN A 19 -4.06 2.56 -4.99
C ASN A 19 -5.18 3.60 -5.10
N TYR A 20 -6.10 3.66 -4.14
CA TYR A 20 -7.21 4.60 -4.17
C TYR A 20 -7.43 5.26 -2.80
N ILE A 21 -7.70 6.56 -2.83
CA ILE A 21 -8.22 7.32 -1.68
C ILE A 21 -9.62 7.80 -2.01
N VAL A 22 -10.53 7.60 -1.07
CA VAL A 22 -11.88 8.18 -1.11
C VAL A 22 -11.97 9.21 -0.01
N THR A 23 -12.32 10.45 -0.38
CA THR A 23 -12.71 11.47 0.60
C THR A 23 -14.19 11.30 0.92
N LEU A 24 -14.47 10.88 2.15
CA LEU A 24 -15.81 10.69 2.66
C LEU A 24 -16.23 11.91 3.48
N LYS A 25 -17.39 12.46 3.17
CA LYS A 25 -18.06 13.46 4.00
C LYS A 25 -19.11 12.78 4.86
N THR A 26 -19.02 13.05 6.17
CA THR A 26 -19.97 12.58 7.16
C THR A 26 -20.66 13.76 7.81
N LEU A 27 -21.97 13.92 7.59
CA LEU A 27 -22.75 14.93 8.28
C LEU A 27 -22.88 14.58 9.78
N LYS A 28 -22.64 15.56 10.65
CA LYS A 28 -22.73 15.40 12.11
C LYS A 28 -24.17 15.22 12.60
N SER A 29 -25.16 15.60 11.78
CA SER A 29 -26.58 15.48 12.12
C SER A 29 -27.48 15.48 10.88
N VAL A 30 -28.66 14.86 11.03
CA VAL A 30 -29.72 14.78 10.00
C VAL A 30 -30.28 16.16 9.65
N LYS A 31 -30.32 17.11 10.60
CA LYS A 31 -30.84 18.46 10.36
C LYS A 31 -30.08 19.21 9.24
N TYR A 32 -28.82 18.81 9.01
CA TYR A 32 -27.94 19.41 8.02
C TYR A 32 -28.15 18.88 6.59
N LEU A 33 -29.07 17.94 6.38
CA LEU A 33 -29.39 17.43 5.04
C LEU A 33 -30.08 18.48 4.16
N ASP A 34 -30.88 19.34 4.77
CA ASP A 34 -31.71 20.32 4.08
C ASP A 34 -31.12 21.74 4.17
N GLU A 35 -30.01 21.91 4.89
CA GLU A 35 -29.28 23.18 4.94
C GLU A 35 -28.51 23.33 3.62
N GLY A 36 -29.03 24.18 2.72
CA GLY A 36 -28.52 24.32 1.34
C GLY A 36 -27.11 24.89 1.17
N TYR A 37 -26.34 25.04 2.25
CA TYR A 37 -24.94 25.43 2.23
C TYR A 37 -24.10 24.48 3.11
N ASP A 38 -22.97 24.05 2.57
CA ASP A 38 -22.01 23.20 3.27
C ASP A 38 -21.18 24.01 4.26
N ASP A 39 -21.72 24.19 5.47
CA ASP A 39 -20.96 24.70 6.61
C ASP A 39 -19.93 23.63 7.07
N PRO A 40 -18.62 23.93 7.08
CA PRO A 40 -17.59 23.02 7.57
C PRO A 40 -17.82 22.54 9.02
N ASP A 41 -18.54 23.30 9.84
CA ASP A 41 -18.85 22.88 11.20
C ASP A 41 -19.89 21.75 11.25
N ASN A 42 -20.64 21.53 10.18
CA ASN A 42 -21.74 20.56 10.10
C ASN A 42 -21.32 19.15 9.66
N PHE A 43 -20.08 18.98 9.18
CA PHE A 43 -19.58 17.69 8.70
C PHE A 43 -18.13 17.45 9.08
N ASP A 44 -17.72 16.19 8.95
CA ASP A 44 -16.33 15.78 9.02
C ASP A 44 -15.91 15.19 7.67
N LEU A 45 -14.65 15.41 7.30
CA LEU A 45 -14.02 14.76 6.16
C LEU A 45 -13.06 13.69 6.66
N THR A 46 -13.22 12.47 6.17
CA THR A 46 -12.30 11.36 6.43
C THR A 46 -11.74 10.84 5.12
N LEU A 47 -10.55 10.24 5.20
CA LEU A 47 -9.90 9.58 4.08
C LEU A 47 -9.99 8.07 4.28
N GLU A 48 -10.52 7.39 3.28
CA GLU A 48 -10.64 5.93 3.24
C GLU A 48 -9.71 5.38 2.15
N TYR A 49 -8.94 4.35 2.48
CA TYR A 49 -7.84 3.84 1.65
C TYR A 49 -8.17 2.45 1.11
N PHE A 50 -8.09 2.28 -0.21
CA PHE A 50 -8.50 1.06 -0.90
C PHE A 50 -7.42 0.52 -1.84
N LEU A 51 -7.41 -0.81 -2.00
CA LEU A 51 -6.44 -1.50 -2.85
C LEU A 51 -6.77 -1.33 -4.33
N ASP A 52 -8.06 -1.35 -4.69
CA ASP A 52 -8.51 -1.30 -6.08
C ASP A 52 -9.89 -0.64 -6.24
N GLU A 53 -10.27 -0.40 -7.49
CA GLU A 53 -11.56 0.22 -7.83
C GLU A 53 -12.75 -0.65 -7.40
N LYS A 54 -12.57 -1.98 -7.33
CA LYS A 54 -13.64 -2.90 -6.93
C LYS A 54 -13.96 -2.74 -5.45
N GLU A 55 -12.96 -2.58 -4.58
CA GLU A 55 -13.15 -2.24 -3.17
C GLU A 55 -13.83 -0.87 -3.01
N VAL A 56 -13.41 0.14 -3.79
CA VAL A 56 -14.05 1.47 -3.79
C VAL A 56 -15.54 1.38 -4.16
N ASN A 57 -15.86 0.67 -5.23
CA ASN A 57 -17.23 0.49 -5.69
C ASN A 57 -18.05 -0.34 -4.69
N GLY A 58 -17.43 -1.35 -4.08
CA GLY A 58 -18.01 -2.11 -2.97
C GLY A 58 -18.34 -1.23 -1.76
N PHE A 59 -17.45 -0.34 -1.38
CA PHE A 59 -17.64 0.61 -0.28
C PHE A 59 -18.79 1.58 -0.55
N LYS A 60 -18.83 2.18 -1.75
CA LYS A 60 -19.93 3.08 -2.16
C LYS A 60 -21.28 2.38 -2.07
N THR A 61 -21.43 1.28 -2.79
CA THR A 61 -22.71 0.58 -2.95
C THR A 61 -23.20 -0.12 -1.67
N ASN A 62 -22.28 -0.72 -0.91
CA ASN A 62 -22.66 -1.53 0.24
C ASN A 62 -22.73 -0.76 1.55
N TYR A 63 -22.07 0.40 1.64
CA TYR A 63 -22.00 1.22 2.83
C TYR A 63 -22.54 2.63 2.56
N VAL A 64 -21.84 3.46 1.78
CA VAL A 64 -22.17 4.89 1.63
C VAL A 64 -23.60 5.11 1.16
N ASP A 65 -24.03 4.43 0.09
CA ASP A 65 -25.36 4.61 -0.52
C ASP A 65 -26.50 4.20 0.42
N LYS A 66 -26.22 3.39 1.45
CA LYS A 66 -27.19 2.98 2.46
C LYS A 66 -27.30 3.98 3.62
N HIS A 67 -26.40 4.96 3.69
CA HIS A 67 -26.33 5.93 4.77
C HIS A 67 -26.61 7.35 4.26
N LYS A 68 -27.78 7.90 4.62
CA LYS A 68 -28.19 9.25 4.22
C LYS A 68 -27.25 10.39 4.65
N LEU A 69 -26.40 10.17 5.66
CA LEU A 69 -25.47 11.18 6.19
C LEU A 69 -24.09 11.14 5.53
N LEU A 70 -23.84 10.12 4.72
CA LEU A 70 -22.55 9.89 4.08
C LEU A 70 -22.63 10.28 2.61
N SER A 71 -21.56 10.88 2.12
CA SER A 71 -21.42 11.17 0.69
C SER A 71 -19.95 11.13 0.30
N VAL A 72 -19.66 10.53 -0.85
CA VAL A 72 -18.32 10.59 -1.43
C VAL A 72 -18.11 11.96 -2.06
N GLN A 73 -17.06 12.65 -1.65
CA GLN A 73 -16.68 13.96 -2.20
C GLN A 73 -15.70 13.83 -3.35
N ASN A 74 -14.74 12.92 -3.19
CA ASN A 74 -13.71 12.68 -4.20
C ASN A 74 -13.28 11.21 -4.18
N VAL A 75 -12.86 10.73 -5.34
CA VAL A 75 -12.12 9.47 -5.49
C VAL A 75 -10.88 9.77 -6.29
N GLU A 76 -9.73 9.47 -5.71
CA GLU A 76 -8.43 9.71 -6.31
C GLU A 76 -7.70 8.39 -6.48
N GLU A 77 -7.17 8.15 -7.67
CA GLU A 77 -6.20 7.08 -7.90
C GLU A 77 -4.82 7.60 -7.46
N LEU A 78 -4.22 6.89 -6.52
CA LEU A 78 -2.91 7.21 -5.99
C LEU A 78 -1.81 6.79 -6.97
N ASP A 79 -0.92 7.73 -7.26
CA ASP A 79 0.40 7.39 -7.80
C ASP A 79 1.31 6.91 -6.66
N ASN A 80 1.06 5.69 -6.18
CA ASN A 80 1.81 5.10 -5.08
C ASN A 80 3.29 4.87 -5.51
N PRO A 81 4.28 5.56 -4.89
CA PRO A 81 5.68 5.47 -5.30
C PRO A 81 6.32 4.11 -4.97
N TYR A 82 5.62 3.28 -4.20
CA TYR A 82 6.08 1.98 -3.75
C TYR A 82 5.39 0.81 -4.45
N LYS A 83 4.76 1.03 -5.62
CA LYS A 83 4.15 -0.04 -6.43
C LYS A 83 5.08 -1.24 -6.68
N TRP A 84 6.40 -1.02 -6.69
CA TRP A 84 7.40 -2.08 -6.85
C TRP A 84 7.44 -3.07 -5.66
N ALA A 85 6.95 -2.67 -4.48
CA ALA A 85 6.94 -3.48 -3.27
C ALA A 85 5.72 -4.41 -3.17
N GLU A 86 4.77 -4.32 -4.11
CA GLU A 86 3.61 -5.22 -4.20
C GLU A 86 4.05 -6.69 -4.19
N GLY A 87 3.43 -7.49 -3.33
CA GLY A 87 3.65 -8.93 -3.26
C GLY A 87 4.93 -9.35 -2.52
N ILE A 88 5.72 -8.42 -1.98
CA ILE A 88 6.83 -8.80 -1.09
C ILE A 88 6.27 -9.52 0.14
N VAL A 89 6.87 -10.66 0.46
CA VAL A 89 6.57 -11.43 1.67
C VAL A 89 7.49 -10.94 2.78
N LEU A 90 6.91 -10.38 3.83
CA LEU A 90 7.63 -9.91 5.02
C LEU A 90 7.98 -11.09 5.92
N ARG A 91 9.17 -11.05 6.52
CA ARG A 91 9.78 -12.17 7.24
C ARG A 91 9.71 -12.01 8.76
N THR A 92 9.33 -10.82 9.24
CA THR A 92 9.36 -10.47 10.66
C THR A 92 7.96 -10.36 11.28
N ASP A 93 7.92 -10.43 12.62
CA ASP A 93 6.71 -10.21 13.41
C ASP A 93 6.37 -8.71 13.57
N ASP A 94 7.25 -7.80 13.09
CA ASP A 94 7.02 -6.36 13.04
C ASP A 94 7.05 -5.86 11.58
N PRO A 95 5.96 -6.10 10.84
CA PRO A 95 5.95 -5.96 9.39
C PRO A 95 6.04 -4.49 8.93
N TYR A 96 5.62 -3.52 9.77
CA TYR A 96 5.72 -2.11 9.44
C TYR A 96 7.16 -1.58 9.61
N THR A 97 7.90 -2.07 10.61
CA THR A 97 9.31 -1.75 10.75
C THR A 97 10.12 -2.32 9.59
N GLU A 98 9.86 -3.58 9.20
CA GLU A 98 10.51 -4.22 8.05
C GLU A 98 10.19 -3.47 6.74
N LEU A 99 8.92 -3.11 6.50
CA LEU A 99 8.52 -2.29 5.36
C LEU A 99 9.27 -0.95 5.33
N ALA A 100 9.44 -0.30 6.47
CA ALA A 100 10.16 0.96 6.57
C ALA A 100 11.65 0.83 6.22
N GLU A 101 12.22 -0.37 6.36
CA GLU A 101 13.57 -0.67 5.89
C GLU A 101 13.59 -1.01 4.40
N ILE A 102 12.64 -1.83 3.93
CA ILE A 102 12.52 -2.22 2.53
C ILE A 102 12.39 -0.98 1.63
N VAL A 103 11.54 -0.03 1.98
CA VAL A 103 11.32 1.17 1.15
C VAL A 103 12.58 2.05 1.01
N LYS A 104 13.59 1.90 1.88
CA LYS A 104 14.86 2.63 1.78
C LYS A 104 15.72 2.16 0.60
N TYR A 105 15.52 0.94 0.11
CA TYR A 105 16.21 0.44 -1.09
C TYR A 105 15.76 1.14 -2.36
N GLY A 106 14.53 1.68 -2.39
CA GLY A 106 14.01 2.49 -3.48
C GLY A 106 13.61 1.73 -4.75
N SER A 107 13.99 0.45 -4.89
CA SER A 107 13.54 -0.43 -5.96
C SER A 107 13.53 -1.89 -5.52
N LYS A 108 12.78 -2.71 -6.25
CA LYS A 108 12.68 -4.15 -6.00
C LYS A 108 14.03 -4.83 -6.21
N GLU A 109 14.75 -4.47 -7.27
CA GLU A 109 16.05 -5.04 -7.62
C GLU A 109 17.10 -4.74 -6.56
N ALA A 110 17.11 -3.51 -6.03
CA ALA A 110 18.03 -3.11 -4.96
C ALA A 110 17.74 -3.89 -3.66
N TYR A 111 16.46 -4.10 -3.34
CA TYR A 111 16.05 -4.93 -2.21
C TYR A 111 16.44 -6.40 -2.42
N GLU A 112 16.11 -6.99 -3.56
CA GLU A 112 16.43 -8.39 -3.88
C GLU A 112 17.93 -8.65 -3.90
N ALA A 113 18.74 -7.72 -4.42
CA ALA A 113 20.20 -7.82 -4.39
C ALA A 113 20.80 -7.71 -2.97
N SER A 114 20.06 -7.14 -2.02
CA SER A 114 20.47 -7.08 -0.61
C SER A 114 20.21 -8.38 0.15
N LEU A 115 19.35 -9.25 -0.39
CA LEU A 115 18.97 -10.49 0.25
C LEU A 115 20.15 -11.48 0.27
N PRO A 116 20.35 -12.24 1.37
CA PRO A 116 21.40 -13.25 1.47
C PRO A 116 21.41 -14.25 0.31
N GLU A 117 20.24 -14.63 -0.18
CA GLU A 117 20.05 -15.58 -1.26
C GLU A 117 20.71 -15.11 -2.59
N ALA A 118 20.67 -13.80 -2.86
CA ALA A 118 21.34 -13.22 -4.03
C ALA A 118 22.87 -13.21 -3.89
N GLN A 119 23.37 -13.09 -2.65
CA GLN A 119 24.81 -13.19 -2.37
C GLN A 119 25.31 -14.63 -2.50
N ASP A 120 24.52 -15.61 -2.06
CA ASP A 120 24.84 -17.03 -2.19
C ASP A 120 24.92 -17.45 -3.67
N GLU A 121 23.96 -17.02 -4.49
CA GLU A 121 23.98 -17.29 -5.95
C GLU A 121 25.22 -16.66 -6.62
N PHE A 122 25.56 -15.43 -6.26
CA PHE A 122 26.77 -14.77 -6.76
C PHE A 122 28.05 -15.53 -6.35
N ASN A 123 28.13 -15.98 -5.09
CA ASN A 123 29.27 -16.73 -4.59
C ASN A 123 29.43 -18.08 -5.30
N ILE A 124 28.33 -18.80 -5.56
CA ILE A 124 28.35 -20.07 -6.30
C ILE A 124 28.82 -19.88 -7.74
N ASP A 125 28.35 -18.84 -8.44
CA ASP A 125 28.80 -18.53 -9.81
C ASP A 125 30.29 -18.15 -9.85
N MET A 126 30.74 -17.34 -8.89
CA MET A 126 32.15 -16.97 -8.74
C MET A 126 33.04 -18.18 -8.49
N ASP A 127 32.66 -19.07 -7.57
CA ASP A 127 33.39 -20.31 -7.30
C ASP A 127 33.44 -21.21 -8.53
N TYR A 128 32.35 -21.30 -9.29
CA TYR A 128 32.32 -22.05 -10.55
C TYR A 128 33.30 -21.47 -11.58
N ARG A 129 33.29 -20.15 -11.80
CA ARG A 129 34.21 -19.49 -12.74
C ARG A 129 35.67 -19.61 -12.31
N MET A 130 35.95 -19.45 -11.02
CA MET A 130 37.27 -19.67 -10.43
C MET A 130 37.75 -21.10 -10.68
N SER A 131 36.89 -22.10 -10.44
CA SER A 131 37.24 -23.52 -10.67
C SER A 131 37.57 -23.81 -12.15
N LYS A 132 36.89 -23.15 -13.10
CA LYS A 132 37.17 -23.29 -14.54
C LYS A 132 38.52 -22.70 -14.92
N MET A 133 38.83 -21.50 -14.41
CA MET A 133 40.14 -20.87 -14.62
C MET A 133 41.27 -21.70 -14.00
N GLU A 134 41.11 -22.23 -12.80
CA GLU A 134 42.10 -23.11 -12.15
C GLU A 134 42.34 -24.41 -12.94
N LEU A 135 41.31 -24.92 -13.63
CA LEU A 135 41.41 -26.09 -14.49
C LEU A 135 41.87 -25.75 -15.93
N GLY A 136 42.11 -24.48 -16.26
CA GLY A 136 42.55 -24.03 -17.59
C GLY A 136 41.52 -24.24 -18.71
N LEU A 137 40.22 -24.24 -18.38
CA LEU A 137 39.08 -24.36 -19.30
C LEU A 137 38.47 -22.98 -19.61
#